data_AF-A0A8X6PPS9-F1
#
_entry.id   AF-A0A8X6PPS9-F1
#
_cell.length_a   1.000
_cell.length_b   1.000
_cell.length_c   1.000
_cell.angle_alpha   90.00
_cell.angle_beta   90.00
_cell.angle_gamma   90.00
#
_symmetry.space_group_name_H-M   'P 1'
#
loop_
_entity.id
_entity.type
_entity.pdbx_description
1 polymer ?
#
loop_
_entity_poly.entity_id
_entity_poly.type
_entity_poly.pdbx_seq_one_letter_code
_entity_poly.pdbx_strand_id
1 'polypeptide(L)'
;MQRRLLFSFSFQNCPTKAEARRSAAKIALMNSVFNEHPSRRISDDFIEKAVEEAKSSFKLPTETDDADKSHSGIDAFRFMLESNKGRTMLEFQELMTVFQLLHWNGSLKAMRERQCSRQEVVAHYSHRALDDDMRSQMALDWIAREQESPGVISRELTNAERELEAARLAGRELRFPKEKRDILMLACGQVNTVNGLS
;
A
#
# COMPACT_ATOMS: atom_id res chain seq x y z
N MET A 1 -16.73 -27.74 3.56
CA MET A 1 -17.23 -27.30 4.89
C MET A 1 -16.36 -26.13 5.37
N GLN A 2 -16.82 -24.90 5.12
CA GLN A 2 -16.17 -23.66 5.57
C GLN A 2 -16.29 -23.54 7.09
N ARG A 3 -15.17 -23.60 7.82
CA ARG A 3 -15.11 -23.04 9.17
C ARG A 3 -14.94 -21.53 9.06
N ARG A 4 -16.07 -20.82 8.91
CA ARG A 4 -16.20 -19.42 9.30
C ARG A 4 -15.94 -19.36 10.81
N LEU A 5 -14.72 -19.02 11.21
CA LEU A 5 -14.50 -18.36 12.50
C LEU A 5 -15.08 -16.96 12.37
N LEU A 6 -16.40 -16.85 12.56
CA LEU A 6 -17.10 -15.62 12.85
C LEU A 6 -16.59 -15.10 14.20
N PHE A 7 -15.45 -14.42 14.21
CA PHE A 7 -15.17 -13.47 15.28
C PHE A 7 -16.06 -12.26 15.01
N SER A 8 -17.21 -12.23 15.69
CA SER A 8 -18.08 -11.08 15.75
C SER A 8 -17.28 -9.90 16.31
N PHE A 9 -16.86 -8.97 15.45
CA PHE A 9 -16.41 -7.65 15.86
C PHE A 9 -17.65 -6.90 16.37
N SER A 10 -17.97 -7.03 17.65
CA SER A 10 -18.92 -6.12 18.25
C SER A 10 -18.23 -4.76 18.40
N PHE A 11 -18.59 -3.81 17.54
CA PHE A 11 -18.48 -2.37 17.82
C PHE A 11 -19.46 -2.05 18.96
N GLN A 12 -19.22 -2.61 20.14
CA GLN A 12 -20.02 -2.33 21.33
C GLN A 12 -19.51 -1.02 21.93
N ASN A 13 -20.42 -0.05 22.11
CA ASN A 13 -20.14 1.16 22.88
C ASN A 13 -19.62 0.74 24.25
N CYS A 14 -18.33 0.99 24.50
CA CYS A 14 -17.73 0.72 25.79
C CYS A 14 -18.17 1.84 26.76
N PRO A 15 -18.91 1.54 27.83
CA PRO A 15 -19.42 2.58 28.72
C PRO A 15 -18.30 3.25 29.54
N THR A 16 -17.11 2.65 29.62
CA THR A 16 -15.96 3.22 30.34
C THR A 16 -14.66 3.19 29.55
N LYS A 17 -13.77 4.16 29.81
CA LYS A 17 -12.41 4.23 29.25
C LYS A 17 -11.56 3.00 29.60
N ALA A 18 -11.80 2.38 30.76
CA ALA A 18 -11.10 1.17 31.19
C ALA A 18 -11.51 -0.07 30.37
N GLU A 19 -12.77 -0.20 29.99
CA GLU A 19 -13.25 -1.29 29.13
C GLU A 19 -12.82 -1.11 27.68
N ALA A 20 -12.82 0.13 27.17
CA ALA A 20 -12.27 0.43 25.85
C ALA A 20 -10.78 0.03 25.76
N ARG A 21 -9.99 0.33 26.81
CA ARG A 21 -8.57 -0.10 26.90
C ARG A 21 -8.42 -1.61 26.93
N ARG A 22 -9.25 -2.34 27.69
CA ARG A 22 -9.22 -3.81 27.75
C ARG A 22 -9.62 -4.44 26.42
N SER A 23 -10.63 -3.89 25.74
CA SER A 23 -11.06 -4.33 24.41
C SER A 23 -9.94 -4.11 23.38
N ALA A 24 -9.33 -2.92 23.37
CA ALA A 24 -8.19 -2.61 22.51
C ALA A 24 -6.99 -3.53 22.77
N ALA A 25 -6.65 -3.81 24.04
CA ALA A 25 -5.58 -4.75 24.39
C ALA A 25 -5.89 -6.18 23.92
N LYS A 26 -7.15 -6.62 24.04
CA LYS A 26 -7.58 -7.94 23.55
C LYS A 26 -7.49 -8.04 22.02
N ILE A 27 -7.89 -6.98 21.31
CA ILE A 27 -7.77 -6.90 19.85
C ILE A 27 -6.29 -6.89 19.45
N ALA A 28 -5.44 -6.11 20.12
CA ALA A 28 -4.01 -6.08 19.86
C ALA A 28 -3.35 -7.45 20.06
N LEU A 29 -3.70 -8.15 21.15
CA LEU A 29 -3.22 -9.50 21.42
C LEU A 29 -3.70 -10.50 20.37
N MET A 30 -4.99 -10.47 20.00
CA MET A 30 -5.52 -11.32 18.94
C MET A 30 -4.82 -11.05 17.61
N ASN A 31 -4.61 -9.78 17.24
CA ASN A 31 -3.89 -9.41 16.03
C ASN A 31 -2.44 -9.90 16.05
N SER A 32 -1.74 -9.79 17.18
CA SER A 32 -0.36 -10.30 17.33
C SER A 32 -0.29 -11.82 17.13
N VAL A 33 -1.12 -12.59 17.84
CA VAL A 33 -1.15 -14.07 17.73
C VAL A 33 -1.60 -14.52 16.34
N PHE A 34 -2.52 -13.79 15.72
CA PHE A 34 -3.08 -14.14 14.42
C PHE A 34 -2.18 -13.76 13.24
N ASN A 35 -1.41 -12.67 13.34
CA ASN A 35 -0.47 -12.24 12.30
C ASN A 35 0.76 -13.14 12.21
N GLU A 36 1.18 -13.76 13.32
CA GLU A 36 2.31 -14.69 13.37
C GLU A 36 1.95 -16.13 12.95
N HIS A 37 0.66 -16.40 12.73
CA HIS A 37 0.21 -17.76 12.46
C HIS A 37 0.77 -18.31 11.12
N PRO A 38 1.32 -19.54 11.09
CA PRO A 38 1.93 -20.12 9.88
C PRO A 38 0.99 -20.17 8.66
N SER A 39 -0.33 -20.26 8.89
CA SER A 39 -1.34 -20.25 7.82
C SER A 39 -1.55 -18.87 7.16
N ARG A 40 -0.87 -17.81 7.62
CA ARG A 40 -0.92 -16.44 7.08
C ARG A 40 0.36 -16.09 6.29
N ARG A 41 1.22 -17.09 6.03
CA ARG A 41 2.38 -16.95 5.14
C ARG A 41 1.98 -17.18 3.70
N ILE A 42 2.70 -16.55 2.78
CA ILE A 42 2.53 -16.77 1.34
C ILE A 42 2.97 -18.19 1.02
N SER A 43 2.03 -19.03 0.58
CA SER A 43 2.24 -20.40 0.12
C SER A 43 1.96 -20.54 -1.37
N ASP A 44 2.45 -21.60 -2.01
CA ASP A 44 2.19 -21.84 -3.44
C ASP A 44 0.68 -21.87 -3.76
N ASP A 45 -0.10 -22.58 -2.94
CA ASP A 45 -1.56 -22.63 -3.04
C ASP A 45 -2.22 -21.24 -2.98
N PHE A 46 -1.66 -20.33 -2.17
CA PHE A 46 -2.16 -18.95 -2.10
C PHE A 46 -1.80 -18.18 -3.37
N ILE A 47 -0.58 -18.32 -3.85
CA ILE A 47 -0.11 -17.64 -5.08
C ILE A 47 -0.98 -18.05 -6.26
N GLU A 48 -1.23 -19.36 -6.42
CA GLU A 48 -2.05 -19.88 -7.51
C GLU A 48 -3.47 -19.29 -7.48
N LYS A 49 -4.13 -19.35 -6.32
CA LYS A 49 -5.49 -18.81 -6.13
C LYS A 49 -5.54 -17.30 -6.33
N ALA A 50 -4.59 -16.54 -5.77
CA ALA A 50 -4.55 -15.09 -5.87
C ALA A 50 -4.32 -14.63 -7.31
N VAL A 51 -3.47 -15.33 -8.07
CA VAL A 51 -3.22 -15.04 -9.48
C VAL A 51 -4.44 -15.41 -10.34
N GLU A 52 -5.11 -16.51 -10.04
CA GLU A 52 -6.35 -16.90 -10.72
C GLU A 52 -7.48 -15.89 -10.46
N GLU A 53 -7.65 -15.45 -9.21
CA GLU A 53 -8.61 -14.41 -8.83
C GLU A 53 -8.31 -13.08 -9.54
N ALA A 54 -7.04 -12.66 -9.58
CA ALA A 54 -6.63 -11.48 -10.32
C ALA A 54 -6.96 -11.61 -11.81
N LYS A 55 -6.61 -12.74 -12.44
CA LYS A 55 -6.95 -13.03 -13.85
C LYS A 55 -8.46 -12.96 -14.09
N SER A 56 -9.28 -13.47 -13.17
CA SER A 56 -10.74 -13.42 -13.30
C SER A 56 -11.29 -12.00 -13.17
N SER A 57 -10.70 -11.18 -12.30
CA SER A 57 -11.07 -9.78 -12.07
C SER A 57 -10.68 -8.87 -13.26
N PHE A 58 -9.58 -9.17 -13.94
CA PHE A 58 -9.13 -8.47 -15.16
C PHE A 58 -9.88 -8.90 -16.43
N LYS A 59 -10.59 -10.04 -16.42
CA LYS A 59 -11.35 -10.57 -17.57
C LYS A 59 -12.74 -9.94 -17.78
N LEU A 60 -13.10 -8.87 -17.06
CA LEU A 60 -14.30 -8.09 -17.41
C LEU A 60 -14.09 -7.37 -18.75
N PRO A 61 -15.07 -7.38 -19.68
CA PRO A 61 -14.81 -7.13 -21.09
C PRO A 61 -14.62 -5.63 -21.35
N THR A 62 -13.37 -5.22 -21.50
CA THR A 62 -13.05 -4.03 -22.30
C THR A 62 -12.39 -4.53 -23.58
N GLU A 63 -13.21 -4.69 -24.62
CA GLU A 63 -12.75 -4.82 -25.99
C GLU A 63 -12.01 -3.53 -26.35
N THR A 64 -10.69 -3.49 -26.20
CA THR A 64 -9.78 -2.52 -26.82
C THR A 64 -8.34 -2.87 -26.41
N ASP A 65 -7.60 -3.51 -27.32
CA ASP A 65 -6.13 -3.47 -27.54
C ASP A 65 -5.10 -3.45 -26.38
N ASP A 66 -5.47 -3.63 -25.11
CA ASP A 66 -4.55 -3.56 -23.94
C ASP A 66 -4.27 -4.94 -23.31
N ALA A 67 -4.36 -6.01 -24.10
CA ALA A 67 -4.07 -7.37 -23.65
C ALA A 67 -2.62 -7.52 -23.12
N ASP A 68 -1.64 -6.87 -23.76
CA ASP A 68 -0.22 -6.96 -23.38
C ASP A 68 0.10 -6.28 -22.04
N LYS A 69 -0.56 -5.16 -21.71
CA LYS A 69 -0.39 -4.48 -20.40
C LYS A 69 -1.03 -5.28 -19.27
N SER A 70 -2.17 -5.93 -19.56
CA SER A 70 -2.91 -6.76 -18.61
C SER A 70 -2.12 -8.02 -18.21
N HIS A 71 -1.45 -8.66 -19.18
CA HIS A 71 -0.53 -9.76 -18.91
C HIS A 71 0.70 -9.30 -18.10
N SER A 72 1.32 -8.18 -18.48
CA SER A 72 2.49 -7.66 -17.74
C SER A 72 2.19 -7.32 -16.28
N GLY A 73 0.98 -6.85 -15.95
CA GLY A 73 0.57 -6.53 -14.57
C GLY A 73 0.37 -7.77 -13.70
N ILE A 74 -0.29 -8.79 -14.26
CA ILE A 74 -0.52 -10.08 -13.57
C ILE A 74 0.79 -10.83 -13.37
N ASP A 75 1.69 -10.80 -14.36
CA ASP A 75 3.01 -11.44 -14.24
C ASP A 75 3.89 -10.72 -13.22
N ALA A 76 3.81 -9.39 -13.12
CA ALA A 76 4.47 -8.64 -12.06
C ALA A 76 3.90 -8.97 -10.68
N PHE A 77 2.57 -9.12 -10.56
CA PHE A 77 1.92 -9.52 -9.32
C PHE A 77 2.31 -10.94 -8.89
N ARG A 78 2.33 -11.90 -9.82
CA ARG A 78 2.83 -13.26 -9.59
C ARG A 78 4.29 -13.23 -9.13
N PHE A 79 5.16 -12.51 -9.85
CA PHE A 79 6.57 -12.39 -9.49
C PHE A 79 6.78 -11.82 -8.08
N MET A 80 5.99 -10.81 -7.69
CA MET A 80 6.02 -10.24 -6.34
C MET A 80 5.63 -11.27 -5.27
N LEU A 81 4.59 -12.05 -5.52
CA LEU A 81 4.13 -13.10 -4.62
C LEU A 81 5.18 -14.21 -4.47
N GLU A 82 5.73 -14.70 -5.58
CA GLU A 82 6.76 -15.74 -5.60
C GLU A 82 8.04 -15.28 -4.86
N SER A 83 8.45 -14.03 -5.08
CA SER A 83 9.64 -13.45 -4.42
C SER A 83 9.47 -13.26 -2.90
N ASN A 84 8.24 -13.32 -2.39
CA ASN A 84 7.91 -13.14 -0.96
C ASN A 84 7.33 -14.41 -0.33
N LYS A 85 7.53 -15.58 -0.97
CA LYS A 85 7.09 -16.86 -0.42
C LYS A 85 7.64 -17.08 0.99
N GLY A 86 6.79 -17.59 1.88
CA GLY A 86 7.12 -17.80 3.28
C GLY A 86 7.07 -16.54 4.16
N ARG A 87 7.01 -15.34 3.59
CA ARG A 87 6.75 -14.11 4.37
C ARG A 87 5.29 -14.04 4.82
N THR A 88 5.04 -13.34 5.90
CA THR A 88 3.69 -13.07 6.39
C THR A 88 2.95 -12.14 5.43
N MET A 89 1.61 -12.25 5.42
CA MET A 89 0.77 -11.34 4.65
C MET A 89 1.00 -9.87 5.03
N LEU A 90 1.32 -9.58 6.30
CA LEU A 90 1.56 -8.22 6.75
C LEU A 90 2.84 -7.63 6.11
N GLU A 91 3.95 -8.35 6.18
CA GLU A 91 5.22 -7.97 5.52
C GLU A 91 5.03 -7.77 4.02
N PHE A 92 4.28 -8.67 3.37
CA PHE A 92 3.98 -8.53 1.95
C PHE A 92 3.16 -7.29 1.66
N GLN A 93 2.14 -6.99 2.46
CA GLN A 93 1.32 -5.81 2.25
C GLN A 93 2.07 -4.49 2.54
N GLU A 94 3.02 -4.48 3.47
CA GLU A 94 3.95 -3.35 3.66
C GLU A 94 4.82 -3.13 2.42
N LEU A 95 5.41 -4.21 1.89
CA LEU A 95 6.18 -4.15 0.65
C LEU A 95 5.31 -3.67 -0.52
N MET A 96 4.07 -4.17 -0.63
CA MET A 96 3.13 -3.70 -1.65
C MET A 96 2.83 -2.21 -1.53
N THR A 97 2.69 -1.70 -0.31
CA THR A 97 2.48 -0.25 -0.06
C THR A 97 3.68 0.55 -0.59
N VAL A 98 4.91 0.11 -0.33
CA VAL A 98 6.13 0.73 -0.87
C VAL A 98 6.11 0.75 -2.40
N PHE A 99 5.81 -0.39 -3.04
CA PHE A 99 5.76 -0.46 -4.50
C PHE A 99 4.65 0.41 -5.12
N GLN A 100 3.49 0.49 -4.47
CA GLN A 100 2.40 1.38 -4.89
C GLN A 100 2.81 2.85 -4.79
N LEU A 101 3.54 3.24 -3.75
CA LEU A 101 4.08 4.60 -3.59
C LEU A 101 5.15 4.92 -4.64
N LEU A 102 6.09 4.00 -4.88
CA LEU A 102 7.13 4.14 -5.92
C LEU A 102 6.52 4.22 -7.34
N HIS A 103 5.39 3.55 -7.54
CA HIS A 103 4.63 3.66 -8.79
C HIS A 103 3.97 5.04 -8.89
N TRP A 104 3.28 5.47 -7.83
CA TRP A 104 2.55 6.74 -7.78
C TRP A 104 3.44 7.97 -7.89
N ASN A 105 4.57 8.02 -7.18
CA ASN A 105 5.53 9.11 -7.31
C ASN A 105 6.39 8.98 -8.58
N GLY A 106 6.21 7.95 -9.41
CA GLY A 106 6.93 7.77 -10.67
C GLY A 106 8.37 7.23 -10.55
N SER A 107 8.87 6.92 -9.34
CA SER A 107 10.21 6.34 -9.19
C SER A 107 10.37 5.00 -9.93
N LEU A 108 9.33 4.16 -10.01
CA LEU A 108 9.38 2.92 -10.80
C LEU A 108 9.57 3.20 -12.29
N LYS A 109 8.99 4.29 -12.81
CA LYS A 109 9.18 4.71 -14.20
C LYS A 109 10.63 5.14 -14.43
N ALA A 110 11.17 5.97 -13.54
CA ALA A 110 12.57 6.42 -13.61
C ALA A 110 13.57 5.26 -13.50
N MET A 111 13.31 4.27 -12.64
CA MET A 111 14.14 3.06 -12.55
C MET A 111 14.08 2.22 -13.83
N ARG A 112 12.89 2.09 -14.45
CA ARG A 112 12.75 1.42 -15.75
C ARG A 112 13.56 2.11 -16.84
N GLU A 113 13.53 3.44 -16.88
CA GLU A 113 14.31 4.25 -17.84
C GLU A 113 15.83 4.09 -17.64
N ARG A 114 16.26 3.83 -16.41
CA ARG A 114 17.66 3.49 -16.05
C ARG A 114 18.00 2.01 -16.24
N GLN A 115 17.11 1.23 -16.86
CA GLN A 115 17.28 -0.20 -17.11
C GLN A 115 17.44 -1.07 -15.84
N CYS A 116 16.91 -0.63 -14.70
CA CYS A 116 16.84 -1.47 -13.51
C CYS A 116 15.90 -2.66 -13.75
N SER A 117 16.36 -3.87 -13.50
CA SER A 117 15.56 -5.08 -13.63
C SER A 117 14.54 -5.19 -12.50
N ARG A 118 13.45 -5.95 -12.72
CA ARG A 118 12.44 -6.22 -11.68
C ARG A 118 13.06 -6.89 -10.45
N GLN A 119 14.03 -7.78 -10.65
CA GLN A 119 14.73 -8.50 -9.58
C GLN A 119 15.55 -7.56 -8.71
N GLU A 120 16.32 -6.63 -9.30
CA GLU A 120 17.11 -5.66 -8.56
C GLU A 120 16.22 -4.73 -7.73
N VAL A 121 15.14 -4.23 -8.32
CA VAL A 121 14.20 -3.35 -7.61
C VAL A 121 13.54 -4.09 -6.44
N VAL A 122 13.08 -5.34 -6.65
CA VAL A 122 12.51 -6.14 -5.55
C VAL A 122 13.55 -6.44 -4.48
N ALA A 123 14.78 -6.82 -4.84
CA ALA A 123 15.83 -7.09 -3.85
C ALA A 123 16.14 -5.85 -2.99
N HIS A 124 16.20 -4.66 -3.60
CA HIS A 124 16.49 -3.41 -2.91
C HIS A 124 15.41 -3.01 -1.91
N TYR A 125 14.13 -3.18 -2.25
CA TYR A 125 13.01 -2.78 -1.38
C TYR A 125 12.50 -3.90 -0.46
N SER A 126 12.87 -5.16 -0.71
CA SER A 126 12.40 -6.33 0.05
C SER A 126 12.72 -6.29 1.54
N HIS A 127 13.70 -5.52 1.97
CA HIS A 127 14.09 -5.37 3.37
C HIS A 127 13.95 -3.93 3.89
N ARG A 128 13.48 -3.01 3.05
CA ARG A 128 13.30 -1.61 3.42
C ARG A 128 11.85 -1.39 3.84
N ALA A 129 11.65 -1.14 5.13
CA ALA A 129 10.38 -0.61 5.60
C ALA A 129 10.19 0.81 5.05
N LEU A 130 8.93 1.25 4.99
CA LEU A 130 8.62 2.64 4.69
C LEU A 130 9.01 3.51 5.89
N ASP A 131 10.26 3.95 5.89
CA ASP A 131 10.88 4.78 6.92
C ASP A 131 10.77 6.28 6.60
N ASP A 132 11.23 7.10 7.54
CA ASP A 132 11.16 8.55 7.43
C ASP A 132 12.06 9.11 6.33
N ASP A 133 13.18 8.45 6.03
CA ASP A 133 14.07 8.81 4.93
C ASP A 133 13.37 8.61 3.58
N MET A 134 12.69 7.48 3.39
CA MET A 134 11.91 7.22 2.18
C MET A 134 10.76 8.23 2.03
N ARG A 135 10.02 8.52 3.10
CA ARG A 135 8.96 9.54 3.07
C ARG A 135 9.51 10.92 2.71
N SER A 136 10.65 11.29 3.29
CA SER A 136 11.31 12.57 3.02
C SER A 136 11.79 12.66 1.58
N GLN A 137 12.38 11.61 1.04
CA GLN A 137 12.79 11.56 -0.37
C GLN A 137 11.58 11.70 -1.31
N MET A 138 10.48 10.99 -1.03
CA MET A 138 9.25 11.13 -1.82
C MET A 138 8.64 12.53 -1.71
N ALA A 139 8.72 13.16 -0.54
CA ALA A 139 8.26 14.54 -0.37
C ALA A 139 9.11 15.51 -1.21
N LEU A 140 10.44 15.34 -1.25
CA LEU A 140 11.32 16.14 -2.12
C LEU A 140 10.95 16.01 -3.61
N ASP A 141 10.63 14.80 -4.06
CA ASP A 141 10.17 14.57 -5.45
C ASP A 141 8.89 15.38 -5.76
N TRP A 142 7.96 15.46 -4.80
CA TRP A 142 6.74 16.26 -4.93
C TRP A 142 7.01 17.77 -4.87
N ILE A 143 7.96 18.22 -4.05
CA ILE A 143 8.39 19.62 -3.98
C ILE A 143 8.99 20.06 -5.32
N ALA A 144 9.83 19.22 -5.94
CA ALA A 144 10.37 19.51 -7.27
C ALA A 144 9.26 19.68 -8.31
N ARG A 145 8.22 18.84 -8.26
CA ARG A 145 7.04 18.97 -9.15
C ARG A 145 6.21 20.22 -8.89
N GLU A 146 6.12 20.67 -7.64
CA GLU A 146 5.44 21.92 -7.29
C GLU A 146 6.14 23.13 -7.90
N GLN A 147 7.48 23.11 -7.99
CA GLN A 147 8.25 24.16 -8.65
C GLN A 147 7.98 24.21 -10.16
N GLU A 148 7.80 23.06 -10.80
CA GLU A 148 7.48 22.96 -12.23
C GLU A 148 6.00 23.27 -12.52
N SER A 149 5.10 22.85 -11.63
CA SER A 149 3.65 22.97 -11.77
C SER A 149 3.02 23.37 -10.42
N PRO A 150 2.92 24.69 -10.14
CA PRO A 150 2.33 25.18 -8.91
C PRO A 150 0.91 24.67 -8.67
N GLY A 151 0.61 24.30 -7.42
CA GLY A 151 -0.67 23.73 -6.98
C GLY A 151 -0.80 22.22 -7.15
N VAL A 152 0.22 21.51 -7.66
CA VAL A 152 0.14 20.05 -7.87
C VAL A 152 0.04 19.31 -6.53
N ILE A 153 0.78 19.72 -5.51
CA ILE A 153 0.73 19.08 -4.19
C ILE A 153 -0.66 19.25 -3.57
N SER A 154 -1.23 20.46 -3.62
CA SER A 154 -2.58 20.73 -3.08
C SER A 154 -3.65 19.89 -3.77
N ARG A 155 -3.58 19.80 -5.10
CA ARG A 155 -4.49 18.96 -5.90
C ARG A 155 -4.35 17.48 -5.53
N GLU A 156 -3.13 16.96 -5.46
CA GLU A 156 -2.89 15.56 -5.12
C GLU A 156 -3.27 15.23 -3.67
N LEU A 157 -3.08 16.17 -2.74
CA LEU A 157 -3.49 16.00 -1.34
C LEU A 157 -5.00 15.85 -1.24
N THR A 158 -5.74 16.71 -1.93
CA THR A 158 -7.21 16.63 -2.00
C THR A 158 -7.68 15.30 -2.63
N ASN A 159 -6.93 14.77 -3.60
CA ASN A 159 -7.23 13.46 -4.19
C ASN A 159 -6.94 12.31 -3.21
N ALA A 160 -5.81 12.37 -2.50
CA ALA A 160 -5.43 11.37 -1.50
C ALA A 160 -6.42 11.31 -0.33
N GLU A 161 -6.91 12.46 0.15
CA GLU A 161 -7.92 12.52 1.21
C GLU A 161 -9.25 11.90 0.78
N ARG A 162 -9.71 12.21 -0.45
CA ARG A 162 -10.92 11.61 -1.03
C ARG A 162 -10.78 10.10 -1.20
N GLU A 163 -9.62 9.65 -1.68
CA GLU A 163 -9.31 8.22 -1.83
C GLU A 163 -9.30 7.50 -0.47
N LEU A 164 -8.69 8.10 0.55
CA LEU A 164 -8.64 7.58 1.90
C LEU A 164 -10.05 7.42 2.50
N GLU A 165 -10.89 8.44 2.36
CA GLU A 165 -12.26 8.39 2.87
C GLU A 165 -13.11 7.35 2.12
N ALA A 166 -12.98 7.28 0.79
CA ALA A 166 -13.66 6.26 -0.01
C ALA A 166 -13.21 4.83 0.36
N ALA A 167 -11.91 4.63 0.59
CA ALA A 167 -11.38 3.35 1.06
C ALA A 167 -11.91 2.99 2.45
N ARG A 168 -11.98 3.97 3.37
CA ARG A 168 -12.52 3.81 4.72
C ARG A 168 -13.99 3.39 4.71
N LEU A 169 -14.82 4.05 3.92
CA LEU A 169 -16.24 3.74 3.79
C LEU A 169 -16.49 2.37 3.14
N ALA A 170 -15.63 1.96 2.20
CA ALA A 170 -15.72 0.66 1.54
C ALA A 170 -15.06 -0.49 2.33
N GLY A 171 -14.47 -0.23 3.50
CA GLY A 171 -13.73 -1.22 4.27
C GLY A 171 -12.51 -1.81 3.54
N ARG A 172 -11.91 -1.01 2.63
CA ARG A 172 -10.72 -1.40 1.86
C ARG A 172 -9.44 -1.08 2.63
N GLU A 173 -8.32 -1.62 2.14
CA GLU A 173 -6.99 -1.36 2.69
C GLU A 173 -6.67 0.15 2.71
N LEU A 174 -6.17 0.64 3.86
CA LEU A 174 -5.99 2.08 4.11
C LEU A 174 -4.52 2.53 4.11
N ARG A 175 -3.55 1.61 4.15
CA ARG A 175 -2.13 1.97 4.22
C ARG A 175 -1.70 2.88 3.09
N PHE A 176 -1.91 2.48 1.85
CA PHE A 176 -1.50 3.27 0.69
C PHE A 176 -2.09 4.69 0.66
N PRO A 177 -3.42 4.91 0.74
CA PRO A 177 -3.98 6.26 0.70
C PRO A 177 -3.58 7.09 1.94
N LYS A 178 -3.37 6.45 3.10
CA LYS A 178 -2.83 7.13 4.29
C LYS A 178 -1.41 7.64 4.04
N GLU A 179 -0.51 6.79 3.56
CA GLU A 179 0.89 7.18 3.33
C GLU A 179 1.01 8.24 2.22
N LYS A 180 0.18 8.18 1.17
CA LYS A 180 0.08 9.27 0.17
C LYS A 180 -0.20 10.62 0.82
N ARG A 181 -1.24 10.67 1.67
CA ARG A 181 -1.62 11.89 2.39
C ARG A 181 -0.47 12.37 3.28
N ASP A 182 0.14 11.47 4.04
CA ASP A 182 1.20 11.81 4.99
C ASP A 182 2.45 12.37 4.28
N ILE A 183 2.85 11.80 3.14
CA ILE A 183 3.95 12.30 2.29
C ILE A 183 3.64 13.68 1.71
N LEU A 184 2.41 13.90 1.22
CA LEU A 184 2.01 15.20 0.65
C LEU A 184 1.90 16.28 1.73
N MET A 185 1.42 15.95 2.93
CA MET A 185 1.42 16.88 4.07
C MET A 185 2.86 17.25 4.47
N LEU A 186 3.79 16.28 4.47
CA LEU A 186 5.20 16.55 4.71
C LEU A 186 5.76 17.52 3.66
N ALA A 187 5.47 17.29 2.37
CA ALA A 187 5.88 18.17 1.29
C ALA A 187 5.30 19.59 1.45
N CYS A 188 3.99 19.73 1.72
CA CYS A 188 3.35 21.02 1.99
C CYS A 188 4.01 21.79 3.14
N GLY A 189 4.31 21.10 4.25
CA GLY A 189 4.97 21.72 5.40
C GLY A 189 6.34 22.30 5.04
N GLN A 190 7.11 21.56 4.24
CA GLN A 190 8.42 22.00 3.78
C GLN A 190 8.34 23.16 2.78
N VAL A 191 7.40 23.13 1.83
CA VAL A 191 7.18 24.25 0.88
C VAL A 191 6.81 25.53 1.62
N ASN A 192 5.91 25.45 2.61
CA ASN A 192 5.52 26.62 3.41
C ASN A 192 6.68 27.19 4.22
N THR A 193 7.59 26.33 4.69
CA THR A 193 8.80 26.75 5.40
C THR A 193 9.78 27.46 4.46
N VAL A 194 9.97 26.95 3.25
CA VAL A 194 10.84 27.56 2.23
C VAL A 194 10.29 28.89 1.74
N ASN A 195 8.98 28.96 1.46
CA ASN A 195 8.32 30.17 0.97
C ASN A 195 8.16 31.25 2.05
N GLY A 196 8.05 30.87 3.34
CA GLY A 196 8.00 31.82 4.46
C GLY A 196 9.35 32.44 4.83
N LEU A 197 10.45 31.92 4.27
CA LEU A 197 11.81 32.45 4.43
C LEU A 197 12.28 33.27 3.21
N SER A 198 11.44 33.38 2.16
CA SER A 198 11.69 34.18 0.94
C SER A 198 10.88 35.47 0.95
#